data_AF-A0A5C5REI5-F1
#
_entry.id   AF-A0A5C5REI5-F1
#
_cell.length_a   1.000
_cell.length_b   1.000
_cell.length_c   1.000
_cell.angle_alpha   90.00
_cell.angle_beta   90.00
_cell.angle_gamma   90.00
#
_symmetry.space_group_name_H-M   'P 1'
#
loop_
_entity.id
_entity.type
_entity.pdbx_description
1 polymer ?
#
loop_
_entity_poly.entity_id
_entity_poly.type
_entity_poly.pdbx_seq_one_letter_code
_entity_poly.pdbx_strand_id
1 'polypeptide(L)'
;MGSKNIILISWPESGPAYEAFSKFKDLDSGSITIDGSAVVERQDDGQLKVTDGQDNVIGLGTLGGAGLGTLIGILGGPLGVLLGLAGGSLVGAGFDVARGGDSDDVISHLSSALPAGTTAIIAEVEESDQSALDDFALRSGGALIRRDEDEVLGEISAAEDAADAAADAARQKAHEAKKEERKEKRDERVAKLKAKLKG
;
A
#
# COMPACT_ATOMS: atom_id res chain seq x y z
N MET A 1 -0.18 -22.01 -19.63
CA MET A 1 0.04 -20.65 -19.11
C MET A 1 -0.74 -20.57 -17.83
N GLY A 2 -0.07 -20.20 -16.74
CA GLY A 2 -0.75 -19.92 -15.49
C GLY A 2 -1.39 -18.54 -15.52
N SER A 3 -2.26 -18.27 -14.55
CA SER A 3 -2.76 -16.93 -14.27
C SER A 3 -1.75 -16.20 -13.41
N LYS A 4 -1.40 -14.96 -13.78
CA LYS A 4 -0.58 -14.09 -12.94
C LYS A 4 -1.44 -13.34 -11.95
N ASN A 5 -1.07 -13.41 -10.68
CA ASN A 5 -1.84 -12.84 -9.59
C ASN A 5 -0.92 -12.09 -8.63
N ILE A 6 -1.44 -11.00 -8.07
CA ILE A 6 -0.95 -10.44 -6.82
C ILE A 6 -1.75 -11.07 -5.68
N ILE A 7 -1.03 -11.62 -4.72
CA ILE A 7 -1.61 -12.26 -3.55
C ILE A 7 -1.26 -11.50 -2.28
N LEU A 8 -2.11 -11.66 -1.30
CA LEU A 8 -1.92 -11.18 0.05
C LEU A 8 -2.37 -12.26 1.02
N ILE A 9 -1.46 -12.74 1.86
CA ILE A 9 -1.77 -13.69 2.93
C ILE A 9 -1.51 -12.98 4.24
N SER A 10 -2.53 -12.78 5.08
CA SER A 10 -2.40 -12.02 6.32
C SER A 10 -2.66 -12.85 7.58
N TRP A 11 -1.98 -12.46 8.66
CA TRP A 11 -2.08 -13.04 9.99
C TRP A 11 -2.23 -11.94 11.07
N PRO A 12 -2.97 -12.20 12.16
CA PRO A 12 -3.08 -11.29 13.29
C PRO A 12 -1.76 -11.07 14.05
N GLU A 13 -0.86 -12.05 14.02
CA GLU A 13 0.42 -12.03 14.72
C GLU A 13 1.57 -12.21 13.74
N SER A 14 2.72 -11.60 14.05
CA SER A 14 3.89 -11.63 13.16
C SER A 14 4.60 -12.99 13.11
N GLY A 15 4.60 -13.75 14.21
CA GLY A 15 5.26 -15.05 14.31
C GLY A 15 4.83 -16.04 13.20
N PRO A 16 3.54 -16.36 13.07
CA PRO A 16 3.02 -17.22 12.01
C PRO A 16 3.35 -16.72 10.60
N ALA A 17 3.32 -15.40 10.37
CA ALA A 17 3.62 -14.82 9.06
C ALA A 17 5.08 -15.06 8.64
N TYR A 18 6.04 -14.86 9.55
CA TYR A 18 7.45 -15.12 9.26
C TYR A 18 7.74 -16.62 9.11
N GLU A 19 7.10 -17.47 9.91
CA GLU A 19 7.20 -18.92 9.75
C GLU A 19 6.66 -19.35 8.37
N ALA A 20 5.49 -18.84 7.98
CA ALA A 20 4.92 -19.09 6.67
C ALA A 20 5.86 -18.59 5.56
N PHE A 21 6.38 -17.37 5.65
CA PHE A 21 7.28 -16.80 4.65
C PHE A 21 8.54 -17.63 4.44
N SER A 22 9.10 -18.23 5.51
CA SER A 22 10.25 -19.13 5.40
C SER A 22 10.00 -20.36 4.53
N LYS A 23 8.74 -20.83 4.48
CA LYS A 23 8.28 -21.99 3.69
C LYS A 23 7.67 -21.58 2.35
N PHE A 24 7.29 -20.31 2.21
CA PHE A 24 6.61 -19.78 1.02
C PHE A 24 7.47 -19.96 -0.24
N LYS A 25 8.79 -19.76 -0.12
CA LYS A 25 9.74 -19.95 -1.23
C LYS A 25 9.79 -21.39 -1.74
N ASP A 26 9.44 -22.37 -0.93
CA ASP A 26 9.41 -23.77 -1.36
C ASP A 26 8.22 -24.08 -2.30
N LEU A 27 7.22 -23.17 -2.36
CA LEU A 27 6.14 -23.26 -3.33
C LEU A 27 6.57 -22.90 -4.74
N ASP A 28 7.75 -22.29 -4.94
CA ASP A 28 8.33 -21.98 -6.26
C ASP A 28 8.81 -23.26 -6.97
N SER A 29 7.87 -24.16 -7.19
CA SER A 29 8.09 -25.46 -7.80
C SER A 29 6.79 -25.98 -8.41
N GLY A 30 6.90 -26.60 -9.59
CA GLY A 30 5.79 -27.27 -10.23
C GLY A 30 4.72 -26.31 -10.75
N SER A 31 3.63 -26.12 -10.00
CA SER A 31 2.43 -25.42 -10.46
C SER A 31 2.39 -23.93 -10.14
N ILE A 32 3.32 -23.43 -9.33
CA ILE A 32 3.45 -22.02 -8.93
C ILE A 32 4.85 -21.53 -9.25
N THR A 33 4.93 -20.35 -9.86
CA THR A 33 6.16 -19.55 -9.97
C THR A 33 6.00 -18.32 -9.08
N ILE A 34 7.02 -17.98 -8.29
CA ILE A 34 7.02 -16.76 -7.46
C ILE A 34 7.93 -15.72 -8.12
N ASP A 35 7.32 -14.69 -8.73
CA ASP A 35 8.05 -13.60 -9.41
C ASP A 35 8.66 -12.61 -8.40
N GLY A 36 8.03 -12.46 -7.24
CA GLY A 36 8.57 -11.68 -6.11
C GLY A 36 7.67 -11.72 -4.89
N SER A 37 8.25 -11.45 -3.71
CA SER A 37 7.48 -11.47 -2.46
C SER A 37 8.11 -10.64 -1.34
N ALA A 38 7.29 -10.17 -0.42
CA ALA A 38 7.75 -9.42 0.75
C ALA A 38 6.86 -9.72 1.96
N VAL A 39 7.44 -9.64 3.16
CA VAL A 39 6.66 -9.56 4.40
C VAL A 39 6.45 -8.10 4.76
N VAL A 40 5.19 -7.75 5.01
CA VAL A 40 4.79 -6.41 5.46
C VAL A 40 4.09 -6.53 6.80
N GLU A 41 4.38 -5.59 7.69
CA GLU A 41 3.74 -5.45 9.00
C GLU A 41 3.05 -4.10 9.03
N ARG A 42 1.73 -4.07 9.25
CA ARG A 42 1.05 -2.80 9.48
C ARG A 42 1.10 -2.46 10.95
N GLN A 43 1.79 -1.36 11.26
CA GLN A 43 1.94 -0.85 12.61
C GLN A 43 0.63 -0.22 13.13
N ASP A 44 0.55 0.00 14.43
CA ASP A 44 -0.62 0.60 15.09
C ASP A 44 -0.95 2.02 14.59
N ASP A 45 0.05 2.74 14.09
CA ASP A 45 -0.12 4.07 13.47
C ASP A 45 -0.54 3.99 11.99
N GLY A 46 -0.74 2.78 11.47
CA GLY A 46 -1.13 2.47 10.10
C GLY A 46 0.02 2.44 9.10
N GLN A 47 1.27 2.75 9.50
CA GLN A 47 2.43 2.65 8.61
C GLN A 47 2.74 1.19 8.26
N LEU A 48 3.18 0.95 7.02
CA LEU A 48 3.72 -0.35 6.64
C LEU A 48 5.23 -0.41 6.88
N LYS A 49 5.65 -1.38 7.68
CA LYS A 49 7.03 -1.81 7.80
C LYS A 49 7.25 -3.01 6.88
N VAL A 50 8.15 -2.86 5.91
CA VAL A 50 8.54 -3.94 5.00
C VAL A 50 9.79 -4.62 5.55
N THR A 51 9.77 -5.95 5.70
CA THR A 51 10.88 -6.73 6.24
C THR A 51 11.16 -7.93 5.35
N ASP A 52 12.44 -8.22 5.07
CA ASP A 52 12.85 -9.42 4.32
C ASP A 52 13.08 -10.64 5.24
N GLY A 53 12.31 -10.76 6.33
CA GLY A 53 12.44 -11.87 7.29
C GLY A 53 13.68 -11.88 8.20
N GLN A 54 14.68 -11.02 7.96
CA GLN A 54 15.85 -10.85 8.84
C GLN A 54 16.24 -9.38 8.94
N ASP A 55 15.85 -8.68 10.02
CA ASP A 55 16.38 -7.41 10.59
C ASP A 55 17.06 -6.35 9.69
N ASN A 56 16.81 -6.37 8.39
CA ASN A 56 17.36 -5.47 7.40
C ASN A 56 16.19 -4.67 6.83
N VAL A 57 16.20 -3.39 7.16
CA VAL A 57 15.48 -2.37 6.42
C VAL A 57 15.96 -2.46 4.97
N ILE A 58 15.05 -2.93 4.09
CA ILE A 58 15.17 -2.98 2.63
C ILE A 58 16.45 -3.70 2.14
N GLY A 59 16.41 -5.03 2.15
CA GLY A 59 17.18 -5.84 1.21
C GLY A 59 16.35 -6.05 -0.07
N LEU A 60 16.75 -5.42 -1.17
CA LEU A 60 16.14 -5.51 -2.51
C LEU A 60 16.11 -6.93 -3.13
N GLY A 61 16.41 -7.99 -2.38
CA GLY A 61 16.63 -9.33 -2.91
C GLY A 61 15.36 -10.11 -3.22
N THR A 62 14.25 -9.81 -2.54
CA THR A 62 12.96 -10.52 -2.64
C THR A 62 11.82 -9.65 -3.16
N LEU A 63 11.95 -8.32 -3.08
CA LEU A 63 11.00 -7.38 -3.68
C LEU A 63 11.00 -7.63 -5.20
N GLY A 64 9.87 -8.13 -5.72
CA GLY A 64 9.64 -8.36 -7.14
C GLY A 64 9.77 -7.09 -7.99
N GLY A 65 9.33 -7.17 -9.24
CA GLY A 65 9.38 -6.06 -10.20
C GLY A 65 8.68 -4.78 -9.73
N ALA A 66 8.70 -3.75 -10.59
CA ALA A 66 8.15 -2.43 -10.26
C ALA A 66 6.71 -2.45 -9.72
N GLY A 67 5.86 -3.39 -10.18
CA GLY A 67 4.48 -3.53 -9.72
C GLY A 67 4.34 -3.78 -8.22
N LEU A 68 5.05 -4.78 -7.69
CA LEU A 68 5.00 -5.12 -6.26
C LEU A 68 5.56 -3.99 -5.39
N GLY A 69 6.67 -3.38 -5.83
CA GLY A 69 7.28 -2.23 -5.13
C GLY A 69 6.35 -1.02 -5.08
N THR A 70 5.69 -0.70 -6.19
CA THR A 70 4.71 0.40 -6.26
C THR A 70 3.49 0.13 -5.40
N LEU A 71 2.93 -1.10 -5.44
CA LEU A 71 1.80 -1.48 -4.58
C LEU A 71 2.13 -1.28 -3.10
N ILE A 72 3.28 -1.79 -2.65
CA ILE A 72 3.75 -1.61 -1.28
C ILE A 72 3.92 -0.13 -0.95
N GLY A 73 4.45 0.67 -1.88
CA GLY A 73 4.59 2.11 -1.74
C GLY A 73 3.24 2.83 -1.56
N ILE A 74 2.23 2.46 -2.34
CA ILE A 74 0.87 3.01 -2.22
C ILE A 74 0.25 2.63 -0.87
N LEU A 75 0.33 1.35 -0.50
CA LEU A 75 -0.23 0.84 0.75
C LEU A 75 0.49 1.41 1.98
N GLY A 76 1.79 1.70 1.89
CA GLY A 76 2.61 2.30 2.95
C GLY A 76 2.61 3.83 2.94
N GLY A 77 2.11 4.45 1.88
CA GLY A 77 2.00 5.90 1.75
C GLY A 77 0.87 6.49 2.60
N PRO A 78 0.77 7.83 2.70
CA PRO A 78 -0.25 8.49 3.51
C PRO A 78 -1.69 8.09 3.17
N LEU A 79 -1.97 7.83 1.89
CA LEU A 79 -3.29 7.34 1.46
C LEU A 79 -3.54 5.91 1.96
N GLY A 80 -2.57 5.00 1.80
CA GLY A 80 -2.65 3.64 2.31
C GLY A 80 -2.80 3.59 3.84
N VAL A 81 -2.17 4.51 4.58
CA VAL A 81 -2.40 4.68 6.03
C VAL A 81 -3.87 5.00 6.32
N LEU A 82 -4.44 6.01 5.64
CA LEU A 82 -5.83 6.41 5.84
C LEU A 82 -6.82 5.28 5.50
N LEU A 83 -6.59 4.56 4.39
CA LEU A 83 -7.41 3.43 3.98
C LEU A 83 -7.37 2.27 4.99
N GLY A 84 -6.18 1.91 5.46
CA GLY A 84 -6.05 0.83 6.45
C GLY A 84 -6.65 1.18 7.81
N LEU A 85 -6.58 2.46 8.24
CA LEU A 85 -7.25 2.92 9.45
C LEU A 85 -8.78 2.90 9.31
N ALA A 86 -9.31 3.29 8.15
CA ALA A 86 -10.74 3.23 7.86
C ALA A 86 -11.25 1.78 7.86
N GLY A 87 -10.55 0.87 7.20
CA GLY A 87 -10.90 -0.55 7.12
C GLY A 87 -10.78 -1.31 8.45
N GLY A 88 -9.76 -1.01 9.26
CA GLY A 88 -9.51 -1.70 10.54
C GLY A 88 -10.55 -1.45 11.64
N SER A 89 -11.37 -0.40 11.51
CA SER A 89 -12.43 -0.09 12.48
C SER A 89 -13.61 -1.08 12.46
N LEU A 90 -13.71 -1.95 11.45
CA LEU A 90 -14.83 -2.88 11.26
C LEU A 90 -14.63 -4.27 11.89
N VAL A 91 -13.41 -4.66 12.31
CA VAL A 91 -13.12 -6.03 12.80
C VAL A 91 -13.53 -6.27 14.27
N GLY A 92 -14.04 -5.24 14.98
CA GLY A 92 -14.44 -5.32 16.39
C GLY A 92 -15.84 -5.91 16.70
N ALA A 93 -16.66 -6.22 15.70
CA ALA A 93 -17.97 -6.83 15.89
C ALA A 93 -18.08 -8.04 14.95
N GLY A 94 -18.10 -9.24 15.54
CA GLY A 94 -17.98 -10.53 14.88
C GLY A 94 -18.52 -10.64 13.46
N PHE A 95 -17.68 -11.18 12.58
CA PHE A 95 -18.03 -11.86 11.33
C PHE A 95 -19.31 -11.37 10.64
N ASP A 96 -19.18 -10.32 9.84
CA ASP A 96 -19.84 -10.24 8.54
C ASP A 96 -19.05 -9.27 7.64
N VAL A 97 -18.03 -9.79 6.92
CA VAL A 97 -17.34 -9.05 5.83
C VAL A 97 -18.22 -9.09 4.57
N ALA A 98 -19.49 -8.74 4.74
CA ALA A 98 -20.47 -8.73 3.66
C ALA A 98 -21.44 -7.55 3.84
N ARG A 99 -20.91 -6.34 4.06
CA ARG A 99 -21.49 -5.05 3.63
C ARG A 99 -20.66 -3.90 4.21
N GLY A 100 -19.89 -3.23 3.36
CA GLY A 100 -19.11 -2.08 3.78
C GLY A 100 -18.42 -1.34 2.64
N GLY A 101 -19.18 -0.94 1.61
CA GLY A 101 -18.75 -0.01 0.57
C GLY A 101 -18.55 -0.68 -0.79
N ASP A 102 -19.17 -0.11 -1.83
CA ASP A 102 -18.73 -0.30 -3.22
C ASP A 102 -17.26 0.15 -3.31
N SER A 103 -16.34 -0.77 -3.17
CA SER A 103 -14.99 -0.57 -3.70
C SER A 103 -14.75 -1.77 -4.59
N ASP A 104 -15.19 -1.63 -5.85
CA ASP A 104 -14.60 -2.38 -6.97
C ASP A 104 -13.09 -2.13 -7.09
N ASP A 105 -12.55 -1.19 -6.30
CA ASP A 105 -11.13 -0.84 -6.19
C ASP A 105 -10.31 -1.92 -5.46
N VAL A 106 -9.30 -2.44 -6.14
CA VAL A 106 -8.42 -3.52 -5.70
C VAL A 106 -7.51 -3.07 -4.57
N ILE A 107 -6.92 -1.88 -4.64
CA ILE A 107 -6.01 -1.31 -3.64
C ILE A 107 -6.76 -1.09 -2.32
N SER A 108 -7.98 -0.57 -2.37
CA SER A 108 -8.86 -0.41 -1.20
C SER A 108 -9.15 -1.76 -0.54
N HIS A 109 -9.48 -2.79 -1.33
CA HIS A 109 -9.72 -4.13 -0.80
C HIS A 109 -8.46 -4.72 -0.15
N LEU A 110 -7.30 -4.65 -0.82
CA LEU A 110 -6.02 -5.13 -0.28
C LEU A 110 -5.63 -4.37 0.99
N SER A 111 -5.88 -3.06 1.05
CA SER A 111 -5.62 -2.26 2.24
C SER A 111 -6.52 -2.65 3.42
N SER A 112 -7.79 -2.95 3.18
CA SER A 112 -8.74 -3.37 4.23
C SER A 112 -8.38 -4.74 4.84
N ALA A 113 -7.71 -5.59 4.05
CA ALA A 113 -7.25 -6.91 4.45
C ALA A 113 -5.95 -6.89 5.28
N LEU A 114 -5.33 -5.72 5.41
CA LEU A 114 -4.19 -5.44 6.27
C LEU A 114 -4.56 -4.40 7.33
N PRO A 115 -5.38 -4.75 8.34
CA PRO A 115 -5.63 -3.84 9.44
C PRO A 115 -4.37 -3.64 10.29
N ALA A 116 -4.37 -2.57 11.09
CA ALA A 116 -3.28 -2.27 12.02
C ALA A 116 -3.02 -3.46 12.97
N GLY A 117 -1.74 -3.74 13.23
CA GLY A 117 -1.27 -4.87 14.03
C GLY A 117 -1.08 -6.17 13.25
N THR A 118 -1.51 -6.26 11.98
CA THR A 118 -1.36 -7.48 11.18
C THR A 118 -0.03 -7.56 10.44
N THR A 119 0.39 -8.79 10.16
CA THR A 119 1.55 -9.07 9.30
C THR A 119 1.09 -9.91 8.12
N ALA A 120 1.64 -9.67 6.94
CA ALA A 120 1.25 -10.38 5.72
C ALA A 120 2.41 -10.62 4.77
N ILE A 121 2.26 -11.64 3.93
CA ILE A 121 3.05 -11.83 2.73
C ILE A 121 2.29 -11.17 1.58
N ILE A 122 2.95 -10.30 0.82
CA ILE A 122 2.48 -9.83 -0.48
C ILE A 122 3.40 -10.43 -1.54
N ALA A 123 2.85 -11.03 -2.58
CA ALA A 123 3.64 -11.66 -3.63
C ALA A 123 2.99 -11.54 -5.02
N GLU A 124 3.84 -11.52 -6.04
CA GLU A 124 3.48 -11.74 -7.44
C GLU A 124 3.76 -13.21 -7.77
N VAL A 125 2.74 -13.91 -8.25
CA VAL A 125 2.80 -15.35 -8.52
C VAL A 125 2.16 -15.68 -9.86
N GLU A 126 2.74 -16.63 -10.59
CA GLU A 126 2.07 -17.30 -11.72
C GLU A 126 1.57 -18.67 -11.25
N GLU A 127 0.25 -18.86 -11.23
CA GLU A 127 -0.40 -20.09 -10.80
C GLU A 127 -0.97 -20.84 -12.01
N SER A 128 -0.45 -22.04 -12.30
CA SER A 128 -1.10 -22.98 -13.23
C SER A 128 -2.20 -23.80 -12.56
N ASP A 129 -2.14 -23.91 -11.23
CA ASP A 129 -3.16 -24.48 -10.36
C ASP A 129 -3.15 -23.75 -9.00
N GLN A 130 -4.33 -23.40 -8.50
CA GLN A 130 -4.47 -22.59 -7.27
C GLN A 130 -4.39 -23.43 -5.99
N SER A 131 -4.52 -24.76 -6.09
CA SER A 131 -4.68 -25.62 -4.92
C SER A 131 -3.50 -25.55 -3.97
N ALA A 132 -2.26 -25.46 -4.48
CA ALA A 132 -1.06 -25.41 -3.67
C ALA A 132 -1.00 -24.15 -2.80
N LEU A 133 -1.41 -22.99 -3.33
CA LEU A 133 -1.43 -21.73 -2.58
C LEU A 133 -2.59 -21.67 -1.59
N ASP A 134 -3.77 -22.12 -2.00
CA ASP A 134 -4.95 -22.19 -1.14
C ASP A 134 -4.69 -23.09 0.08
N ASP A 135 -4.11 -24.26 -0.19
CA ASP A 135 -3.70 -25.21 0.85
C ASP A 135 -2.62 -24.63 1.77
N PHE A 136 -1.65 -23.90 1.22
CA PHE A 136 -0.60 -23.27 1.99
C PHE A 136 -1.17 -22.21 2.94
N ALA A 137 -2.06 -21.35 2.45
CA ALA A 137 -2.74 -20.34 3.26
C ALA A 137 -3.57 -21.00 4.37
N LEU A 138 -4.34 -22.05 4.03
CA LEU A 138 -5.14 -22.79 5.00
C LEU A 138 -4.27 -23.45 6.08
N ARG A 139 -3.19 -24.13 5.70
CA ARG A 139 -2.29 -24.84 6.63
C ARG A 139 -1.48 -23.89 7.53
N SER A 140 -1.14 -22.71 7.02
CA SER A 140 -0.46 -21.66 7.79
C SER A 140 -1.41 -20.82 8.64
N GLY A 141 -2.73 -21.00 8.50
CA GLY A 141 -3.75 -20.21 9.20
C GLY A 141 -3.86 -18.77 8.70
N GLY A 142 -3.38 -18.49 7.49
CA GLY A 142 -3.42 -17.17 6.87
C GLY A 142 -4.70 -16.92 6.08
N ALA A 143 -5.14 -15.67 6.04
CA ALA A 143 -6.23 -15.23 5.18
C ALA A 143 -5.70 -14.84 3.81
N LEU A 144 -6.03 -15.60 2.77
CA LEU A 144 -5.58 -15.37 1.39
C LEU A 144 -6.56 -14.47 0.62
N ILE A 145 -6.03 -13.43 0.01
CA ILE A 145 -6.65 -12.66 -1.06
C ILE A 145 -5.82 -12.83 -2.32
N ARG A 146 -6.50 -13.01 -3.44
CA ARG A 146 -5.92 -13.15 -4.78
C ARG A 146 -6.58 -12.15 -5.71
N ARG A 147 -5.75 -11.43 -6.46
CA ARG A 147 -6.17 -10.43 -7.45
C ARG A 147 -5.39 -10.62 -8.73
N ASP A 148 -6.05 -10.43 -9.86
CA ASP A 148 -5.42 -10.49 -11.16
C ASP A 148 -4.35 -9.40 -11.27
N GLU A 149 -3.18 -9.74 -11.79
CA GLU A 149 -2.07 -8.79 -11.88
C GLU A 149 -2.42 -7.58 -12.76
N ASP A 150 -3.09 -7.79 -13.90
CA ASP A 150 -3.42 -6.71 -14.83
C ASP A 150 -4.45 -5.75 -14.21
N GLU A 151 -5.39 -6.27 -13.41
CA GLU A 151 -6.36 -5.45 -12.65
C GLU A 151 -5.64 -4.55 -11.64
N VAL A 152 -4.72 -5.12 -10.86
CA VAL A 152 -3.93 -4.39 -9.86
C VAL A 152 -3.06 -3.33 -10.52
N LEU A 153 -2.34 -3.69 -11.59
CA LEU A 153 -1.47 -2.75 -12.31
C LEU A 153 -2.26 -1.63 -12.99
N GLY A 154 -3.43 -1.95 -13.55
CA GLY A 154 -4.32 -0.96 -14.14
C GLY A 154 -4.78 0.08 -13.12
N GLU A 155 -5.11 -0.36 -11.91
CA GLU A 155 -5.51 0.55 -10.83
C GLU A 155 -4.33 1.35 -10.25
N ILE A 156 -3.17 0.72 -10.10
CA ILE A 156 -1.94 1.43 -9.72
C ILE A 156 -1.68 2.60 -10.68
N SER A 157 -1.75 2.35 -11.98
CA SER A 157 -1.58 3.40 -13.00
C SER A 157 -2.62 4.52 -12.84
N ALA A 158 -3.89 4.18 -12.60
CA ALA A 158 -4.95 5.17 -12.39
C ALA A 158 -4.73 6.00 -11.11
N ALA A 159 -4.24 5.36 -10.04
CA ALA A 159 -3.90 6.02 -8.79
C ALA A 159 -2.70 6.97 -8.94
N GLU A 160 -1.69 6.58 -9.72
CA GLU A 160 -0.54 7.42 -10.05
C GLU A 160 -0.96 8.68 -10.82
N ASP A 161 -1.76 8.52 -11.88
CA ASP A 161 -2.28 9.65 -12.66
C ASP A 161 -3.09 10.64 -11.79
N ALA A 162 -3.92 10.11 -10.89
CA ALA A 162 -4.69 10.91 -9.96
C ALA A 162 -3.80 11.65 -8.95
N ALA A 163 -2.75 10.99 -8.44
CA ALA A 163 -1.79 11.59 -7.52
C ALA A 163 -0.99 12.71 -8.18
N ASP A 164 -0.54 12.52 -9.42
CA ASP A 164 0.19 13.53 -10.19
C ASP A 164 -0.69 14.75 -10.49
N ALA A 165 -1.92 14.55 -10.94
CA ALA A 165 -2.88 15.63 -11.15
C ALA A 165 -3.15 16.42 -9.87
N ALA A 166 -3.31 15.72 -8.74
CA ALA A 166 -3.50 16.35 -7.42
C ALA A 166 -2.26 17.15 -6.99
N ALA A 167 -1.05 16.61 -7.20
CA ALA A 167 0.20 17.28 -6.89
C ALA A 167 0.39 18.57 -7.70
N ASP A 168 0.07 18.54 -8.99
CA ASP A 168 0.16 19.71 -9.85
C ASP A 168 -0.87 20.78 -9.48
N ALA A 169 -2.11 20.39 -9.18
CA ALA A 169 -3.12 21.31 -8.67
C ALA A 169 -2.70 21.94 -7.33
N ALA A 170 -2.09 21.16 -6.43
CA ALA A 170 -1.57 21.66 -5.15
C ALA A 170 -0.41 22.65 -5.36
N ARG A 171 0.51 22.36 -6.29
CA ARG A 171 1.63 23.26 -6.65
C ARG A 171 1.12 24.59 -7.21
N GLN A 172 0.11 24.56 -8.09
CA GLN A 172 -0.49 25.77 -8.65
C GLN A 172 -1.12 26.64 -7.56
N LYS A 173 -1.96 26.05 -6.69
CA LYS A 173 -2.56 26.77 -5.55
C LYS A 173 -1.50 27.35 -4.60
N ALA A 174 -0.45 26.59 -4.30
CA ALA A 174 0.64 27.07 -3.46
C ALA A 174 1.43 28.21 -4.12
N HIS A 175 1.58 28.18 -5.45
CA HIS A 175 2.22 29.25 -6.20
C HIS A 175 1.39 30.55 -6.16
N GLU A 176 0.09 30.45 -6.38
CA GLU A 176 -0.84 31.59 -6.32
C GLU A 176 -0.87 32.22 -4.92
N ALA A 177 -0.99 31.40 -3.88
CA ALA A 177 -0.96 31.86 -2.49
C ALA A 177 0.35 32.62 -2.17
N LYS A 178 1.51 32.09 -2.62
CA LYS A 178 2.80 32.78 -2.47
C LYS A 178 2.88 34.09 -3.25
N LYS A 179 2.21 34.18 -4.40
CA LYS A 179 2.20 35.40 -5.22
C LYS A 179 1.41 36.52 -4.53
N GLU A 180 0.23 36.19 -3.99
CA GLU A 180 -0.57 37.15 -3.21
C GLU A 180 0.16 37.59 -1.94
N GLU A 181 0.74 36.65 -1.18
CA GLU A 181 1.53 36.98 0.02
C GLU A 181 2.72 37.91 -0.30
N ARG A 182 3.41 37.70 -1.42
CA ARG A 182 4.50 38.58 -1.89
C ARG A 182 4.00 39.97 -2.26
N LYS A 183 2.80 40.06 -2.84
CA LYS A 183 2.18 41.33 -3.22
C LYS A 183 1.81 42.13 -1.97
N GLU A 184 1.17 41.51 -1.00
CA GLU A 184 0.84 42.11 0.30
C GLU A 184 2.10 42.61 1.02
N LYS A 185 3.13 41.77 1.15
CA LYS A 185 4.41 42.17 1.77
C LYS A 185 5.09 43.33 1.02
N ARG A 186 4.96 43.40 -0.31
CA ARG A 186 5.50 44.51 -1.10
C ARG A 186 4.72 45.80 -0.82
N ASP A 187 3.41 45.72 -0.78
CA ASP A 187 2.54 46.87 -0.55
C ASP A 187 2.75 47.43 0.88
N GLU A 188 2.91 46.57 1.89
CA GLU A 188 3.31 46.95 3.25
C GLU A 188 4.67 47.66 3.30
N ARG A 189 5.69 47.12 2.60
CA ARG A 189 7.03 47.72 2.53
C ARG A 189 6.98 49.11 1.90
N VAL A 190 6.22 49.28 0.81
CA VAL A 190 6.04 50.58 0.15
C VAL A 190 5.34 51.58 1.06
N ALA A 191 4.29 51.16 1.76
CA ALA A 191 3.58 52.01 2.72
C ALA A 191 4.52 52.49 3.85
N LYS A 192 5.33 51.59 4.41
CA LYS A 192 6.31 51.89 5.46
C LYS A 192 7.39 52.88 4.99
N LEU A 193 7.87 52.75 3.75
CA LEU A 193 8.85 53.69 3.17
C LEU A 193 8.24 55.08 2.93
N LYS A 194 7.01 55.16 2.41
CA LYS A 194 6.32 56.44 2.21
C LYS A 194 6.09 57.19 3.53
N ALA A 195 5.76 56.47 4.60
CA ALA A 195 5.59 57.06 5.93
C ALA A 195 6.90 57.68 6.46
N LYS A 196 8.04 57.01 6.25
CA LYS A 196 9.37 57.51 6.66
C LYS A 196 9.86 58.73 5.87
N LEU A 197 9.39 58.93 4.64
CA LEU A 197 9.80 60.06 3.79
C LEU A 197 8.96 61.33 4.01
N LYS A 198 7.83 61.22 4.72
CA LYS A 198 6.92 62.33 5.03
C LYS A 198 7.06 62.88 6.45
N GLY A 199 7.84 62.22 7.31
CA GLY A 199 8.22 62.69 8.65
C GLY A 199 9.70 63.04 8.67
#